data_AF-A0A9D0H169-F1
#
_entry.id   AF-A0A9D0H169-F1
#
_cell.length_a   1.000
_cell.length_b   1.000
_cell.length_c   1.000
_cell.angle_alpha   90.00
_cell.angle_beta   90.00
_cell.angle_gamma   90.00
#
_symmetry.space_group_name_H-M   'P 1'
#
loop_
_entity.id
_entity.type
_entity.pdbx_description
1 polymer ?
#
loop_
_entity_poly.entity_id
_entity_poly.type
_entity_poly.pdbx_seq_one_letter_code
_entity_poly.pdbx_strand_id
1 'polypeptide(L)'
;NNWGNLIVIHDVRGFFVEISHLSQHSIKVKEGDWVEVGSFLGLCGNSGYSPQPHIHIQVQPSADIGSYTLPFSFVSYISGKRFYSNNLPEEGETVEPVFPDKSLELKMSFILDYRFSFDVIKNGQKVDTLHLTVKMAPDGTFYFDSGKGKLYFGKYEGTFYFYRFDGEDPYLKLFFVAVPRLPLTYRKDIQWEDYIPVKTVTSELEKSVILFFSSFNHSFAKVKYKGRYVSENRIEGYVEFPVLKIKKETFVELDEYTGFKTVKVGDIEIKLTEKIGGA
;
A
#
# COMPACT_ATOMS: atom_id res chain seq x y z
N ASN A 1 -3.86 4.37 40.93
CA ASN A 1 -3.73 3.45 39.78
C ASN A 1 -3.95 4.28 38.53
N ASN A 2 -2.89 4.66 37.83
CA ASN A 2 -2.99 5.57 36.67
C ASN A 2 -3.60 4.86 35.46
N TRP A 3 -3.21 3.61 35.22
CA TRP A 3 -3.51 2.86 33.98
C TRP A 3 -4.85 2.11 33.99
N GLY A 4 -5.40 1.83 35.18
CA GLY A 4 -6.68 1.12 35.29
C GLY A 4 -6.55 -0.36 34.93
N ASN A 5 -7.55 -0.90 34.23
CA ASN A 5 -7.47 -2.23 33.64
C ASN A 5 -6.69 -2.13 32.32
N LEU A 6 -5.71 -3.00 32.14
CA LEU A 6 -4.83 -2.97 31.00
C LEU A 6 -4.51 -4.37 30.48
N ILE A 7 -4.01 -4.41 29.25
CA ILE A 7 -3.42 -5.59 28.62
C ILE A 7 -2.05 -5.17 28.08
N VAL A 8 -1.04 -6.01 28.29
CA VAL A 8 0.28 -5.86 27.66
C VAL A 8 0.47 -7.01 26.69
N ILE A 9 0.67 -6.70 25.41
CA ILE A 9 0.88 -7.68 24.35
C ILE A 9 2.35 -7.71 23.99
N HIS A 10 3.00 -8.87 24.05
CA HIS A 10 4.36 -9.05 23.57
C HIS A 10 4.36 -9.40 22.07
N ASP A 11 5.11 -8.65 21.27
CA ASP A 11 5.36 -8.94 19.86
C ASP A 11 6.67 -9.71 19.71
N VAL A 12 6.71 -10.69 18.81
CA VAL A 12 7.89 -11.53 18.53
C VAL A 12 9.13 -10.74 18.07
N ARG A 13 8.95 -9.49 17.63
CA ARG A 13 10.03 -8.55 17.29
C ARG A 13 10.70 -7.95 18.52
N GLY A 14 10.22 -8.24 19.73
CA GLY A 14 10.85 -7.88 21.00
C GLY A 14 10.37 -6.56 21.63
N PHE A 15 9.18 -6.09 21.26
CA PHE A 15 8.53 -4.94 21.91
C PHE A 15 7.19 -5.34 22.53
N PHE A 16 6.65 -4.46 23.37
CA PHE A 16 5.38 -4.66 24.05
C PHE A 16 4.39 -3.55 23.69
N VAL A 17 3.11 -3.87 23.60
CA VAL A 17 2.03 -2.91 23.39
C VAL A 17 1.13 -2.90 24.62
N GLU A 18 1.15 -1.82 25.37
CA GLU A 18 0.24 -1.57 26.48
C GLU A 18 -1.05 -0.93 25.95
N ILE A 19 -2.20 -1.49 26.36
CA ILE A 19 -3.54 -0.95 26.09
C ILE A 19 -4.24 -0.80 27.45
N SER A 20 -4.53 0.44 27.84
CA SER A 20 -4.99 0.77 29.20
C SER A 20 -6.39 1.41 29.19
N HIS A 21 -6.92 1.68 30.40
CA HIS A 21 -8.25 2.24 30.65
C HIS A 21 -9.44 1.36 30.20
N LEU A 22 -9.23 0.04 30.04
CA LEU A 22 -10.27 -0.89 29.61
C LEU A 22 -11.44 -0.96 30.61
N SER A 23 -12.64 -1.22 30.10
CA SER A 23 -13.84 -1.32 30.92
C SER A 23 -13.78 -2.52 31.87
N GLN A 24 -14.31 -2.36 33.08
CA GLN A 24 -14.31 -3.41 34.09
C GLN A 24 -15.09 -4.64 33.59
N HIS A 25 -14.58 -5.84 33.85
CA HIS A 25 -15.15 -7.11 33.41
C HIS A 25 -15.29 -7.30 31.88
N SER A 26 -14.64 -6.44 31.09
CA SER A 26 -14.71 -6.52 29.63
C SER A 26 -13.57 -7.31 28.99
N ILE A 27 -12.43 -7.44 29.68
CA ILE A 27 -11.26 -8.18 29.18
C ILE A 27 -11.62 -9.65 28.95
N LYS A 28 -11.33 -10.18 27.77
CA LYS A 28 -11.64 -11.56 27.36
C LYS A 28 -10.44 -12.46 27.17
N VAL A 29 -9.24 -11.92 27.37
CA VAL A 29 -7.97 -12.65 27.30
C VAL A 29 -7.36 -12.79 28.69
N LYS A 30 -6.45 -13.75 28.84
CA LYS A 30 -5.63 -13.92 30.05
C LYS A 30 -4.14 -13.96 29.70
N GLU A 31 -3.30 -13.80 30.70
CA GLU A 31 -1.84 -13.92 30.53
C GLU A 31 -1.47 -15.26 29.89
N GLY A 32 -0.58 -15.20 28.91
CA GLY A 32 -0.13 -16.35 28.12
C GLY A 32 -1.00 -16.70 26.91
N ASP A 33 -2.16 -16.06 26.72
CA ASP A 33 -2.94 -16.23 25.49
C ASP A 33 -2.22 -15.62 24.28
N TRP A 34 -2.26 -16.33 23.15
CA TRP A 34 -1.86 -15.79 21.86
C TRP A 34 -3.01 -15.00 21.25
N VAL A 35 -2.72 -13.81 20.74
CA VAL A 35 -3.70 -12.94 20.06
C VAL A 35 -3.22 -12.60 18.66
N GLU A 36 -4.16 -12.49 17.75
CA GLU A 36 -3.94 -12.09 16.36
C GLU A 36 -4.67 -10.79 16.05
N VAL A 37 -4.32 -10.14 14.94
CA VAL A 37 -5.03 -8.94 14.45
C VAL A 37 -6.53 -9.25 14.33
N GLY A 38 -7.36 -8.40 14.93
CA GLY A 38 -8.82 -8.58 14.99
C GLY A 38 -9.33 -9.37 16.19
N SER A 39 -8.45 -9.91 17.05
CA SER A 39 -8.87 -10.56 18.30
C SER A 39 -9.58 -9.56 19.22
N PHE A 40 -10.72 -9.96 19.78
CA PHE A 40 -11.43 -9.14 20.74
C PHE A 40 -10.71 -9.18 22.10
N LEU A 41 -10.14 -8.06 22.51
CA LEU A 41 -9.39 -7.94 23.76
C LEU A 41 -10.28 -7.52 24.94
N GLY A 42 -11.14 -6.52 24.71
CA GLY A 42 -12.01 -5.93 25.72
C GLY A 42 -12.69 -4.67 25.19
N LEU A 43 -13.47 -4.00 26.05
CA LEU A 43 -14.19 -2.78 25.69
C LEU A 43 -13.42 -1.54 26.16
N CYS A 44 -13.50 -0.47 25.36
CA CYS A 44 -13.12 0.87 25.80
C CYS A 44 -13.84 1.23 27.09
N GLY A 45 -13.11 1.84 28.02
CA GLY A 45 -13.61 2.16 29.34
C GLY A 45 -13.02 3.45 29.87
N ASN A 46 -13.14 3.60 31.18
CA ASN A 46 -12.68 4.77 31.92
C ASN A 46 -12.05 4.35 33.26
N SER A 47 -11.38 3.19 33.30
CA SER A 47 -10.77 2.69 34.53
C SER A 47 -9.42 3.38 34.79
N GLY A 48 -9.04 3.49 36.07
CA GLY A 48 -7.81 4.20 36.46
C GLY A 48 -7.98 5.72 36.51
N TYR A 49 -6.89 6.46 36.30
CA TYR A 49 -6.92 7.92 36.24
C TYR A 49 -7.27 8.36 34.82
N SER A 50 -8.57 8.29 34.50
CA SER A 50 -9.10 8.62 33.18
C SER A 50 -10.31 9.55 33.33
N PRO A 51 -10.23 10.81 32.85
CA PRO A 51 -11.30 11.79 33.05
C PRO A 51 -12.52 11.50 32.16
N GLN A 52 -12.35 10.73 31.09
CA GLN A 52 -13.38 10.43 30.09
C GLN A 52 -13.08 9.11 29.37
N PRO A 53 -14.09 8.36 28.89
CA PRO A 53 -13.86 7.08 28.24
C PRO A 53 -12.92 7.19 27.04
N HIS A 54 -11.77 6.52 27.10
CA HIS A 54 -10.79 6.46 26.02
C HIS A 54 -9.87 5.24 26.20
N ILE A 55 -9.06 4.97 25.18
CA ILE A 55 -7.98 3.98 25.25
C ILE A 55 -6.65 4.73 25.26
N HIS A 56 -5.76 4.35 26.18
CA HIS A 56 -4.34 4.68 26.11
C HIS A 56 -3.62 3.54 25.38
N ILE A 57 -2.82 3.87 24.36
CA ILE A 57 -1.98 2.89 23.64
C ILE A 57 -0.54 3.35 23.73
N GLN A 58 0.35 2.42 24.04
CA GLN A 58 1.78 2.69 24.10
C GLN A 58 2.57 1.47 23.60
N VAL A 59 3.56 1.71 22.74
CA VAL A 59 4.59 0.73 22.39
C VAL A 59 5.80 0.95 23.29
N GLN A 60 6.36 -0.09 23.88
CA GLN A 60 7.38 0.01 24.92
C GLN A 60 8.41 -1.14 24.87
N PRO A 61 9.62 -0.97 25.41
CA PRO A 61 10.70 -1.97 25.31
C PRO A 61 10.63 -3.10 26.33
N SER A 62 9.82 -2.97 27.38
CA SER A 62 9.68 -3.99 28.44
C SER A 62 8.21 -4.21 28.82
N ALA A 63 7.91 -5.32 29.50
CA ALA A 63 6.57 -5.60 30.01
C ALA A 63 6.19 -4.72 31.22
N ASP A 64 7.12 -3.91 31.72
CA ASP A 64 6.89 -3.08 32.90
C ASP A 64 5.87 -1.99 32.60
N ILE A 65 4.86 -1.87 33.47
CA ILE A 65 3.85 -0.82 33.39
C ILE A 65 4.52 0.54 33.62
N GLY A 66 4.30 1.49 32.72
CA GLY A 66 4.92 2.82 32.80
C GLY A 66 6.36 2.88 32.27
N SER A 67 6.79 1.90 31.49
CA SER A 67 8.01 2.00 30.67
C SER A 67 7.93 3.18 29.68
N TYR A 68 9.04 3.55 29.03
CA TYR A 68 9.04 4.68 28.09
C TYR A 68 8.49 4.26 26.71
N THR A 69 7.82 5.19 26.04
CA THR A 69 7.25 4.95 24.71
C THR A 69 8.31 4.89 23.63
N LEU A 70 8.28 3.84 22.83
CA LEU A 70 9.03 3.73 21.56
C LEU A 70 8.23 4.38 20.43
N PRO A 71 8.88 4.97 19.41
CA PRO A 71 8.21 5.45 18.21
C PRO A 71 7.45 4.32 17.51
N PHE A 72 6.21 4.57 17.11
CA PHE A 72 5.39 3.64 16.35
C PHE A 72 4.51 4.39 15.34
N SER A 73 3.87 3.64 14.45
CA SER A 73 2.88 4.14 13.48
C SER A 73 1.67 3.23 13.48
N PHE A 74 0.50 3.80 13.20
CA PHE A 74 -0.67 3.00 12.86
C PHE A 74 -0.54 2.49 11.43
N VAL A 75 -0.97 1.25 11.24
CA VAL A 75 -1.11 0.62 9.93
C VAL A 75 -2.51 0.95 9.41
N SER A 76 -2.58 1.42 8.16
CA SER A 76 -3.82 1.58 7.38
C SER A 76 -4.96 2.29 8.11
N TYR A 77 -5.04 3.61 7.96
CA TYR A 77 -6.19 4.39 8.42
C TYR A 77 -6.66 5.41 7.38
N ILE A 78 -7.90 5.88 7.55
CA ILE A 78 -8.45 6.98 6.77
C ILE A 78 -8.62 8.19 7.67
N SER A 79 -8.22 9.35 7.17
CA SER A 79 -8.57 10.64 7.76
C SER A 79 -9.22 11.50 6.68
N GLY A 80 -10.49 11.84 6.90
CA GLY A 80 -11.35 12.47 5.89
C GLY A 80 -11.46 11.63 4.62
N LYS A 81 -10.79 12.07 3.55
CA LYS A 81 -10.74 11.35 2.25
C LYS A 81 -9.38 10.70 1.97
N ARG A 82 -8.41 10.81 2.89
CA ARG A 82 -7.04 10.36 2.64
C ARG A 82 -6.78 9.04 3.33
N PHE A 83 -6.30 8.08 2.56
CA PHE A 83 -5.74 6.82 3.03
C PHE A 83 -4.26 6.99 3.38
N TYR A 84 -3.88 6.49 4.55
CA TYR A 84 -2.51 6.37 5.01
C TYR A 84 -2.18 4.90 5.23
N SER A 85 -1.16 4.39 4.54
CA SER A 85 -0.73 2.99 4.71
C SER A 85 0.00 2.77 6.03
N ASN A 86 0.86 3.71 6.42
CA ASN A 86 1.59 3.71 7.69
C ASN A 86 1.87 5.17 8.05
N ASN A 87 1.32 5.64 9.16
CA ASN A 87 1.59 6.98 9.69
C ASN A 87 1.17 7.07 11.16
N LEU A 88 1.63 8.11 11.85
CA LEU A 88 1.08 8.50 13.14
C LEU A 88 0.09 9.65 12.92
N PRO A 89 -1.18 9.50 13.29
CA PRO A 89 -2.15 10.59 13.22
C PRO A 89 -1.70 11.82 14.03
N GLU A 90 -2.08 13.01 13.57
CA GLU A 90 -1.84 14.25 14.31
C GLU A 90 -2.76 14.34 15.55
N GLU A 91 -2.36 15.13 16.54
CA GLU A 91 -3.19 15.34 17.73
C GLU A 91 -4.53 15.97 17.34
N GLY A 92 -5.64 15.37 17.79
CA GLY A 92 -7.00 15.79 17.45
C GLY A 92 -7.50 15.32 16.08
N GLU A 93 -6.70 14.53 15.34
CA GLU A 93 -7.12 13.96 14.06
C GLU A 93 -8.19 12.88 14.25
N THR A 94 -9.32 13.00 13.54
CA THR A 94 -10.32 11.94 13.47
C THR A 94 -9.90 10.91 12.44
N VAL A 95 -9.66 9.69 12.90
CA VAL A 95 -9.30 8.57 12.04
C VAL A 95 -10.37 7.48 12.03
N GLU A 96 -10.45 6.79 10.90
CA GLU A 96 -11.33 5.66 10.69
C GLU A 96 -10.50 4.41 10.35
N PRO A 97 -10.86 3.23 10.87
CA PRO A 97 -10.17 1.99 10.54
C PRO A 97 -10.41 1.61 9.08
N VAL A 98 -9.42 0.97 8.47
CA VAL A 98 -9.54 0.41 7.12
C VAL A 98 -9.76 -1.08 7.21
N PHE A 99 -10.79 -1.56 6.52
CA PHE A 99 -11.02 -2.98 6.32
C PHE A 99 -10.71 -3.33 4.85
N PRO A 100 -9.90 -4.37 4.61
CA PRO A 100 -9.68 -4.86 3.26
C PRO A 100 -10.99 -5.33 2.63
N ASP A 101 -11.18 -4.95 1.38
CA ASP A 101 -12.27 -5.42 0.55
C ASP A 101 -11.86 -6.74 -0.11
N LYS A 102 -12.56 -7.82 0.22
CA LYS A 102 -12.26 -9.17 -0.29
C LYS A 102 -12.33 -9.25 -1.82
N SER A 103 -13.22 -8.49 -2.47
CA SER A 103 -13.33 -8.44 -3.93
C SER A 103 -12.06 -7.85 -4.54
N LEU A 104 -11.57 -6.72 -3.99
CA LEU A 104 -10.31 -6.13 -4.42
C LEU A 104 -9.10 -7.03 -4.12
N GLU A 105 -9.08 -7.69 -2.96
CA GLU A 105 -8.01 -8.63 -2.61
C GLU A 105 -7.91 -9.80 -3.58
N LEU A 106 -9.06 -10.35 -4.00
CA LEU A 106 -9.12 -11.43 -4.99
C LEU A 106 -8.70 -10.94 -6.38
N LYS A 107 -9.19 -9.77 -6.82
CA LYS A 107 -8.79 -9.16 -8.09
C LYS A 107 -7.27 -8.95 -8.16
N MET A 108 -6.64 -8.60 -7.05
CA MET A 108 -5.19 -8.38 -6.97
C MET A 108 -4.40 -9.62 -6.50
N SER A 109 -4.98 -10.81 -6.63
CA SER A 109 -4.29 -12.09 -6.38
C SER A 109 -3.94 -12.75 -7.70
N PHE A 110 -2.64 -12.81 -8.00
CA PHE A 110 -2.12 -13.40 -9.23
C PHE A 110 -1.54 -14.78 -8.93
N ILE A 111 -2.05 -15.80 -9.62
CA ILE A 111 -1.59 -17.18 -9.48
C ILE A 111 -0.39 -17.42 -10.41
N LEU A 112 0.50 -18.32 -10.01
CA LEU A 112 1.64 -18.74 -10.85
C LEU A 112 1.19 -19.17 -12.25
N ASP A 113 2.03 -18.86 -13.23
CA ASP A 113 1.86 -19.20 -14.64
C ASP A 113 0.61 -18.62 -15.33
N TYR A 114 -0.15 -17.76 -14.65
CA TYR A 114 -1.17 -16.94 -15.30
C TYR A 114 -0.53 -16.10 -16.40
N ARG A 115 -1.17 -16.11 -17.57
CA ARG A 115 -0.72 -15.33 -18.73
C ARG A 115 -1.76 -14.28 -19.09
N PHE A 116 -1.27 -13.10 -19.38
CA PHE A 116 -2.08 -11.96 -19.81
C PHE A 116 -1.54 -11.44 -21.13
N SER A 117 -2.43 -11.14 -22.07
CA SER A 117 -2.12 -10.44 -23.31
C SER A 117 -2.84 -9.09 -23.30
N PHE A 118 -2.12 -8.04 -23.64
CA PHE A 118 -2.64 -6.68 -23.71
C PHE A 118 -2.32 -6.05 -25.06
N ASP A 119 -3.28 -5.35 -25.63
CA ASP A 119 -3.02 -4.45 -26.74
C ASP A 119 -2.40 -3.16 -26.20
N VAL A 120 -1.30 -2.74 -26.81
CA VAL A 120 -0.71 -1.42 -26.57
C VAL A 120 -1.22 -0.47 -27.64
N ILE A 121 -1.94 0.56 -27.19
CA ILE A 121 -2.60 1.55 -28.02
C ILE A 121 -1.94 2.90 -27.77
N LYS A 122 -1.50 3.57 -28.83
CA LYS A 122 -0.95 4.93 -28.77
C LYS A 122 -1.75 5.81 -29.72
N ASN A 123 -2.28 6.92 -29.21
CA ASN A 123 -3.13 7.82 -30.00
C ASN A 123 -4.31 7.11 -30.71
N GLY A 124 -4.90 6.11 -30.04
CA GLY A 124 -6.04 5.35 -30.56
C GLY A 124 -5.71 4.24 -31.58
N GLN A 125 -4.43 4.05 -31.93
CA GLN A 125 -4.00 2.97 -32.82
C GLN A 125 -3.22 1.91 -32.05
N LYS A 126 -3.49 0.63 -32.32
CA LYS A 126 -2.68 -0.47 -31.79
C LYS A 126 -1.27 -0.39 -32.39
N VAL A 127 -0.26 -0.31 -31.53
CA VAL A 127 1.15 -0.21 -31.89
C VAL A 127 1.98 -1.41 -31.48
N ASP A 128 1.53 -2.17 -30.46
CA ASP A 128 2.22 -3.39 -30.02
C ASP A 128 1.27 -4.32 -29.24
N THR A 129 1.76 -5.48 -28.82
CA THR A 129 1.11 -6.40 -27.89
C THR A 129 2.06 -6.74 -26.74
N LEU A 130 1.62 -6.54 -25.50
CA LEU A 130 2.35 -6.90 -24.30
C LEU A 130 1.85 -8.25 -23.77
N HIS A 131 2.76 -9.21 -23.60
CA HIS A 131 2.46 -10.48 -22.95
C HIS A 131 3.14 -10.52 -21.58
N LEU A 132 2.37 -10.84 -20.54
CA LEU A 132 2.88 -10.98 -19.17
C LEU A 132 2.62 -12.40 -18.69
N THR A 133 3.62 -13.00 -18.03
CA THR A 133 3.46 -14.26 -17.28
C THR A 133 3.75 -14.00 -15.81
N VAL A 134 2.89 -14.50 -14.92
CA VAL A 134 3.12 -14.44 -13.48
C VAL A 134 4.15 -15.50 -13.12
N LYS A 135 5.24 -15.08 -12.48
CA LYS A 135 6.31 -15.96 -12.00
C LYS A 135 6.66 -15.62 -10.56
N MET A 136 7.43 -16.51 -9.94
CA MET A 136 7.94 -16.34 -8.58
C MET A 136 9.47 -16.48 -8.58
N ALA A 137 10.12 -15.66 -7.79
CA ALA A 137 11.56 -15.70 -7.58
C ALA A 137 11.91 -16.69 -6.46
N PRO A 138 13.19 -17.09 -6.31
CA PRO A 138 13.60 -18.06 -5.28
C PRO A 138 13.28 -17.65 -3.84
N ASP A 139 13.14 -16.34 -3.57
CA ASP A 139 12.77 -15.78 -2.27
C ASP A 139 11.25 -15.75 -2.02
N GLY A 140 10.45 -16.32 -2.93
CA GLY A 140 8.98 -16.34 -2.85
C GLY A 140 8.30 -15.07 -3.38
N THR A 141 9.05 -14.09 -3.89
CA THR A 141 8.46 -12.87 -4.43
C THR A 141 7.83 -13.08 -5.80
N PHE A 142 6.61 -12.61 -5.99
CA PHE A 142 5.90 -12.68 -7.26
C PHE A 142 6.26 -11.52 -8.18
N TYR A 143 6.26 -11.77 -9.49
CA TYR A 143 6.47 -10.74 -10.50
C TYR A 143 5.75 -11.05 -11.81
N PHE A 144 5.44 -9.99 -12.56
CA PHE A 144 5.09 -10.10 -13.97
C PHE A 144 6.37 -10.14 -14.80
N ASP A 145 6.50 -11.16 -15.64
CA ASP A 145 7.57 -11.33 -16.61
C ASP A 145 7.06 -11.02 -18.01
N SER A 146 7.65 -10.03 -18.69
CA SER A 146 7.34 -9.73 -20.09
C SER A 146 8.33 -10.33 -21.10
N GLY A 147 9.35 -11.05 -20.61
CA GLY A 147 10.52 -11.47 -21.39
C GLY A 147 11.56 -10.37 -21.62
N LYS A 148 11.17 -9.08 -21.49
CA LYS A 148 12.05 -7.90 -21.59
C LYS A 148 12.25 -7.19 -20.25
N GLY A 149 11.46 -7.54 -19.24
CA GLY A 149 11.53 -6.98 -17.90
C GLY A 149 10.71 -7.76 -16.89
N LYS A 150 10.93 -7.44 -15.61
CA LYS A 150 10.26 -8.02 -14.45
C LYS A 150 9.70 -6.93 -13.57
N LEU A 151 8.43 -7.03 -13.20
CA LEU A 151 7.77 -6.11 -12.28
C LEU A 151 7.27 -6.89 -11.06
N TYR A 152 7.95 -6.69 -9.94
CA TYR A 152 7.69 -7.39 -8.69
C TYR A 152 6.56 -6.73 -7.92
N PHE A 153 5.69 -7.57 -7.38
CA PHE A 153 4.51 -7.13 -6.65
C PHE A 153 4.23 -7.99 -5.42
N GLY A 154 3.33 -7.49 -4.57
CA GLY A 154 2.91 -8.17 -3.36
C GLY A 154 1.77 -7.43 -2.67
N LYS A 155 1.20 -8.08 -1.64
CA LYS A 155 0.19 -7.50 -0.77
C LYS A 155 0.75 -7.42 0.64
N TYR A 156 0.51 -6.31 1.31
CA TYR A 156 0.87 -6.11 2.71
C TYR A 156 -0.17 -5.21 3.37
N GLU A 157 -0.74 -5.66 4.49
CA GLU A 157 -1.66 -4.88 5.33
C GLU A 157 -2.81 -4.20 4.55
N GLY A 158 -3.53 -4.98 3.75
CA GLY A 158 -4.67 -4.50 2.96
C GLY A 158 -4.28 -3.58 1.79
N THR A 159 -3.03 -3.63 1.33
CA THR A 159 -2.55 -2.80 0.21
C THR A 159 -1.73 -3.64 -0.77
N PHE A 160 -1.94 -3.43 -2.07
CA PHE A 160 -1.14 -4.02 -3.14
C PHE A 160 -0.03 -3.05 -3.57
N TYR A 161 1.17 -3.57 -3.85
CA TYR A 161 2.35 -2.79 -4.18
C TYR A 161 3.06 -3.35 -5.41
N PHE A 162 3.56 -2.43 -6.24
CA PHE A 162 4.75 -2.66 -7.06
C PHE A 162 5.95 -2.07 -6.33
N TYR A 163 6.98 -2.86 -6.09
CA TYR A 163 8.14 -2.39 -5.30
C TYR A 163 9.48 -2.51 -6.03
N ARG A 164 9.57 -3.32 -7.09
CA ARG A 164 10.80 -3.43 -7.90
C ARG A 164 10.47 -3.63 -9.38
N PHE A 165 11.22 -2.93 -10.22
CA PHE A 165 11.23 -3.11 -11.66
C PHE A 165 12.66 -3.32 -12.13
N ASP A 166 12.86 -4.39 -12.90
CA ASP A 166 14.14 -4.79 -13.49
C ASP A 166 13.95 -5.01 -15.01
N GLY A 167 14.94 -4.63 -15.82
CA GLY A 167 14.88 -4.70 -17.29
C GLY A 167 14.44 -3.38 -17.95
N GLU A 168 14.09 -3.46 -19.23
CA GLU A 168 13.90 -2.26 -20.07
C GLU A 168 12.53 -2.21 -20.77
N ASP A 169 11.61 -3.13 -20.46
CA ASP A 169 10.28 -3.13 -21.05
C ASP A 169 9.52 -1.83 -20.74
N PRO A 170 9.25 -0.97 -21.75
CA PRO A 170 8.65 0.33 -21.53
C PRO A 170 7.18 0.23 -21.13
N TYR A 171 6.47 -0.83 -21.55
CA TYR A 171 5.04 -1.01 -21.28
C TYR A 171 4.81 -1.58 -19.90
N LEU A 172 5.62 -2.56 -19.49
CA LEU A 172 5.58 -3.09 -18.14
C LEU A 172 5.86 -2.00 -17.09
N LYS A 173 6.79 -1.09 -17.39
CA LYS A 173 7.08 0.08 -16.56
C LYS A 173 5.85 0.97 -16.32
N LEU A 174 4.91 1.04 -17.27
CA LEU A 174 3.70 1.86 -17.14
C LEU A 174 2.76 1.38 -16.03
N PHE A 175 2.74 0.08 -15.69
CA PHE A 175 1.94 -0.42 -14.56
C PHE A 175 2.42 0.17 -13.23
N PHE A 176 3.74 0.22 -13.03
CA PHE A 176 4.33 0.85 -11.84
C PHE A 176 4.03 2.35 -11.82
N VAL A 177 4.16 3.05 -12.95
CA VAL A 177 3.86 4.49 -13.02
C VAL A 177 2.39 4.77 -12.76
N ALA A 178 1.49 3.94 -13.30
CA ALA A 178 0.06 4.18 -13.25
C ALA A 178 -0.55 3.96 -11.87
N VAL A 179 -0.05 2.96 -11.13
CA VAL A 179 -0.54 2.58 -9.81
C VAL A 179 0.58 1.90 -9.00
N PRO A 180 1.57 2.65 -8.48
CA PRO A 180 2.67 2.06 -7.71
C PRO A 180 2.18 1.31 -6.47
N ARG A 181 1.10 1.82 -5.87
CA ARG A 181 0.40 1.25 -4.73
C ARG A 181 -1.10 1.40 -4.92
N LEU A 182 -1.84 0.37 -4.52
CA LEU A 182 -3.29 0.33 -4.55
C LEU A 182 -3.84 -0.12 -3.18
N PRO A 183 -4.48 0.77 -2.41
CA PRO A 183 -5.22 0.37 -1.22
C PRO A 183 -6.31 -0.63 -1.62
N LEU A 184 -6.35 -1.81 -1.01
CA LEU A 184 -7.37 -2.84 -1.29
C LEU A 184 -8.61 -2.59 -0.44
N THR A 185 -9.04 -1.33 -0.40
CA THR A 185 -10.24 -0.88 0.29
C THR A 185 -10.93 0.14 -0.60
N TYR A 186 -12.25 0.05 -0.73
CA TYR A 186 -13.01 0.99 -1.54
C TYR A 186 -13.86 1.89 -0.67
N ARG A 187 -13.62 3.20 -0.82
CA ARG A 187 -14.55 4.25 -0.46
C ARG A 187 -14.55 5.27 -1.59
N LYS A 188 -15.74 5.74 -1.97
CA LYS A 188 -15.87 6.74 -3.04
C LYS A 188 -15.00 7.96 -2.71
N ASP A 189 -14.20 8.40 -3.70
CA ASP A 189 -13.30 9.55 -3.61
C ASP A 189 -12.15 9.43 -2.59
N ILE A 190 -11.85 8.24 -2.07
CA ILE A 190 -10.66 8.04 -1.24
C ILE A 190 -9.39 8.28 -2.07
N GLN A 191 -8.42 8.96 -1.47
CA GLN A 191 -7.18 9.42 -2.10
C GLN A 191 -5.97 8.89 -1.35
N TRP A 192 -4.88 8.68 -2.06
CA TRP A 192 -3.60 8.32 -1.45
C TRP A 192 -2.44 8.91 -2.20
N GLU A 193 -1.30 8.99 -1.52
CA GLU A 193 -0.04 9.45 -2.10
C GLU A 193 1.02 8.37 -1.97
N ASP A 194 1.92 8.32 -2.94
CA ASP A 194 3.07 7.44 -2.95
C ASP A 194 4.28 8.10 -3.64
N TYR A 195 5.44 7.46 -3.55
CA TYR A 195 6.68 7.91 -4.16
C TYR A 195 7.25 6.83 -5.08
N ILE A 196 7.51 7.21 -6.33
CA ILE A 196 8.04 6.29 -7.35
C ILE A 196 9.55 6.49 -7.46
N PRO A 197 10.35 5.41 -7.65
CA PRO A 197 11.75 5.56 -7.98
C PRO A 197 11.98 6.39 -9.25
N VAL A 198 12.96 7.30 -9.23
CA VAL A 198 13.31 8.15 -10.40
C VAL A 198 13.55 7.33 -11.67
N LYS A 199 14.20 6.16 -11.55
CA LYS A 199 14.49 5.25 -12.68
C LYS A 199 13.26 4.82 -13.48
N THR A 200 12.07 4.94 -12.90
CA THR A 200 10.81 4.55 -13.53
C THR A 200 10.28 5.67 -14.45
N VAL A 201 10.81 6.90 -14.37
CA VAL A 201 10.34 8.04 -15.18
C VAL A 201 11.43 8.76 -15.96
N THR A 202 12.70 8.39 -15.82
CA THR A 202 13.85 9.04 -16.48
C THR A 202 14.63 8.09 -17.37
N SER A 203 15.39 8.64 -18.33
CA SER A 203 16.43 7.90 -19.06
C SER A 203 17.68 7.64 -18.19
N GLU A 204 18.60 6.76 -18.63
CA GLU A 204 19.80 6.42 -17.87
C GLU A 204 20.77 7.61 -17.68
N LEU A 205 20.82 8.53 -18.64
CA LEU A 205 21.71 9.70 -18.54
C LEU A 205 21.15 10.76 -17.58
N GLU A 206 19.84 11.04 -17.66
CA GLU A 206 19.13 11.92 -16.73
C GLU A 206 19.19 11.39 -15.29
N LYS A 207 19.04 10.07 -15.13
CA LYS A 207 19.13 9.38 -13.83
C LYS A 207 20.45 9.65 -13.13
N SER A 208 21.58 9.49 -13.81
CA SER A 208 22.91 9.69 -13.21
C SER A 208 23.10 11.12 -12.70
N VAL A 209 22.62 12.11 -13.46
CA VAL A 209 22.65 13.53 -13.07
C VAL A 209 21.72 13.78 -11.87
N ILE A 210 20.50 13.25 -11.90
CA ILE A 210 19.53 13.44 -10.81
C ILE A 210 19.98 12.75 -9.53
N LEU A 211 20.52 11.53 -9.61
CA LEU A 211 21.05 10.80 -8.45
C LEU A 211 22.24 11.54 -7.84
N PHE A 212 23.13 12.08 -8.67
CA PHE A 212 24.23 12.93 -8.21
C PHE A 212 23.71 14.14 -7.42
N PHE A 213 22.74 14.90 -7.95
CA PHE A 213 22.17 16.04 -7.23
C PHE A 213 21.32 15.64 -6.00
N SER A 214 20.69 14.46 -6.02
CA SER A 214 19.89 13.94 -4.90
C SER A 214 20.73 13.64 -3.66
N SER A 215 22.04 13.43 -3.82
CA SER A 215 22.97 13.27 -2.70
C SER A 215 23.16 14.57 -1.89
N PHE A 216 22.88 15.73 -2.49
CA PHE A 216 22.92 17.04 -1.81
C PHE A 216 21.56 17.47 -1.28
N ASN A 217 20.47 16.92 -1.83
CA ASN A 217 19.10 17.14 -1.35
C ASN A 217 18.22 15.93 -1.67
N HIS A 218 17.90 15.12 -0.66
CA HIS A 218 17.09 13.90 -0.81
C HIS A 218 15.65 14.15 -1.32
N SER A 219 15.14 15.39 -1.26
CA SER A 219 13.84 15.75 -1.84
C SER A 219 13.88 15.98 -3.36
N PHE A 220 15.07 16.14 -3.94
CA PHE A 220 15.27 16.48 -5.36
C PHE A 220 14.88 15.35 -6.32
N ALA A 221 14.93 14.10 -5.86
CA ALA A 221 14.62 12.90 -6.64
C ALA A 221 13.20 12.36 -6.40
N LYS A 222 12.33 13.08 -5.68
CA LYS A 222 11.01 12.55 -5.33
C LYS A 222 10.02 12.68 -6.49
N VAL A 223 9.68 11.56 -7.12
CA VAL A 223 8.56 11.46 -8.07
C VAL A 223 7.32 11.14 -7.25
N LYS A 224 6.37 12.07 -7.21
CA LYS A 224 5.16 11.93 -6.39
C LYS A 224 4.03 11.37 -7.23
N TYR A 225 3.39 10.32 -6.73
CA TYR A 225 2.13 9.80 -7.24
C TYR A 225 1.00 10.22 -6.32
N LYS A 226 -0.14 10.61 -6.91
CA LYS A 226 -1.41 10.76 -6.21
C LYS A 226 -2.45 9.91 -6.93
N GLY A 227 -3.18 9.08 -6.19
CA GLY A 227 -4.26 8.26 -6.71
C GLY A 227 -5.58 8.58 -6.02
N ARG A 228 -6.68 8.31 -6.73
CA ARG A 228 -8.05 8.42 -6.22
C ARG A 228 -8.94 7.34 -6.83
N TYR A 229 -9.78 6.72 -6.01
CA TYR A 229 -10.88 5.90 -6.52
C TYR A 229 -12.02 6.76 -7.06
N VAL A 230 -12.38 6.55 -8.32
CA VAL A 230 -13.55 7.15 -8.98
C VAL A 230 -14.77 6.22 -8.87
N SER A 231 -14.53 4.92 -8.98
CA SER A 231 -15.46 3.84 -8.68
C SER A 231 -14.67 2.64 -8.16
N GLU A 232 -15.35 1.58 -7.72
CA GLU A 232 -14.69 0.38 -7.15
C GLU A 232 -13.56 -0.17 -8.02
N ASN A 233 -13.75 -0.15 -9.34
CA ASN A 233 -12.78 -0.69 -10.30
C ASN A 233 -12.00 0.39 -11.05
N ARG A 234 -12.19 1.68 -10.76
CA ARG A 234 -11.57 2.77 -11.52
C ARG A 234 -10.77 3.69 -10.63
N ILE A 235 -9.50 3.82 -10.98
CA ILE A 235 -8.54 4.67 -10.31
C ILE A 235 -8.08 5.73 -11.30
N GLU A 236 -8.19 6.98 -10.89
CA GLU A 236 -7.49 8.09 -11.53
C GLU A 236 -6.27 8.43 -10.71
N GLY A 237 -5.17 8.74 -11.38
CA GLY A 237 -3.97 9.17 -10.72
C GLY A 237 -3.23 10.22 -11.51
N TYR A 238 -2.20 10.72 -10.86
CA TYR A 238 -1.35 11.75 -11.42
C TYR A 238 0.05 11.62 -10.85
N VAL A 239 1.03 11.63 -11.75
CA VAL A 239 2.46 11.58 -11.43
C VAL A 239 3.07 12.95 -11.68
N GLU A 240 3.73 13.48 -10.66
CA GLU A 240 4.46 14.73 -10.70
C GLU A 240 5.93 14.48 -10.45
N PHE A 241 6.77 14.93 -11.38
CA PHE A 241 8.18 15.08 -11.14
C PHE A 241 8.58 16.55 -11.36
N PRO A 242 8.59 17.37 -10.29
CA PRO A 242 8.80 18.81 -10.39
C PRO A 242 10.12 19.20 -11.08
N VAL A 243 11.20 18.46 -10.81
CA VAL A 243 12.54 18.74 -11.36
C VAL A 243 12.57 18.68 -12.88
N LEU A 244 11.91 17.69 -13.47
CA LEU A 244 11.81 17.55 -14.93
C LEU A 244 10.55 18.20 -15.52
N LYS A 245 9.75 18.90 -14.70
CA LYS A 245 8.44 19.44 -15.08
C LYS A 245 7.53 18.39 -15.73
N ILE A 246 7.69 17.12 -15.37
CA ILE A 246 6.88 16.03 -15.90
C ILE A 246 5.59 15.98 -15.09
N LYS A 247 4.47 16.04 -15.81
CA LYS A 247 3.11 15.95 -15.29
C LYS A 247 2.37 14.93 -16.16
N LYS A 248 2.03 13.76 -15.60
CA LYS A 248 1.34 12.70 -16.34
C LYS A 248 0.11 12.24 -15.60
N GLU A 249 -1.03 12.29 -16.28
CA GLU A 249 -2.26 11.66 -15.81
C GLU A 249 -2.17 10.15 -16.02
N THR A 250 -2.71 9.42 -15.05
CA THR A 250 -2.80 7.96 -15.08
C THR A 250 -4.26 7.55 -14.89
N PHE A 251 -4.63 6.44 -15.53
CA PHE A 251 -5.93 5.82 -15.34
C PHE A 251 -5.76 4.31 -15.29
N VAL A 252 -6.40 3.68 -14.33
CA VAL A 252 -6.42 2.23 -14.19
C VAL A 252 -7.86 1.76 -14.03
N GLU A 253 -8.26 0.81 -14.87
CA GLU A 253 -9.48 0.04 -14.69
C GLU A 253 -9.10 -1.41 -14.33
N LEU A 254 -9.61 -1.88 -13.20
CA LEU A 254 -9.42 -3.27 -12.76
C LEU A 254 -10.34 -4.20 -13.56
N ASP A 255 -9.85 -5.42 -13.81
CA ASP A 255 -10.68 -6.50 -14.35
C ASP A 255 -11.74 -6.91 -13.33
N GLU A 256 -12.86 -7.45 -13.83
CA GLU A 256 -13.94 -7.92 -12.96
C GLU A 256 -13.48 -9.06 -12.04
N TYR A 257 -12.51 -9.87 -12.50
CA TYR A 257 -12.07 -11.08 -11.80
C TYR A 257 -10.62 -11.01 -11.33
N THR A 258 -9.69 -10.64 -12.22
CA THR A 258 -8.25 -10.69 -11.88
C THR A 258 -7.45 -9.67 -12.67
N GLY A 259 -6.77 -8.81 -11.93
CA GLY A 259 -5.77 -7.89 -12.41
C GLY A 259 -6.34 -6.65 -13.07
N PHE A 260 -5.68 -6.25 -14.16
CA PHE A 260 -5.92 -4.98 -14.81
C PHE A 260 -6.65 -5.21 -16.12
N LYS A 261 -7.72 -4.46 -16.34
CA LYS A 261 -8.42 -4.39 -17.63
C LYS A 261 -7.81 -3.31 -18.52
N THR A 262 -7.51 -2.15 -17.94
CA THR A 262 -6.92 -1.02 -18.66
C THR A 262 -5.89 -0.33 -17.78
N VAL A 263 -4.73 0.00 -18.35
CA VAL A 263 -3.71 0.86 -17.72
C VAL A 263 -3.32 1.93 -18.72
N LYS A 264 -3.50 3.20 -18.36
CA LYS A 264 -3.21 4.34 -19.22
C LYS A 264 -2.28 5.31 -18.52
N VAL A 265 -1.28 5.79 -19.24
CA VAL A 265 -0.33 6.81 -18.79
C VAL A 265 -0.07 7.77 -19.95
N GLY A 266 -0.59 9.00 -19.84
CA GLY A 266 -0.55 9.97 -20.95
C GLY A 266 -1.27 9.46 -22.21
N ASP A 267 -0.54 9.35 -23.32
CA ASP A 267 -1.04 8.95 -24.65
C ASP A 267 -0.99 7.44 -24.91
N ILE A 268 -0.43 6.65 -23.99
CA ILE A 268 -0.34 5.19 -24.11
C ILE A 268 -1.39 4.52 -23.22
N GLU A 269 -2.16 3.62 -23.82
CA GLU A 269 -3.16 2.77 -23.18
C GLU A 269 -2.79 1.29 -23.40
N ILE A 270 -2.78 0.52 -22.31
CA ILE A 270 -2.55 -0.92 -22.30
C ILE A 270 -3.88 -1.57 -21.92
N LYS A 271 -4.48 -2.34 -22.84
CA LYS A 271 -5.84 -2.89 -22.69
C LYS A 271 -5.83 -4.40 -22.77
N LEU A 272 -6.40 -5.06 -21.77
CA LEU A 272 -6.46 -6.52 -21.69
C LEU A 272 -7.26 -7.08 -22.87
N THR A 273 -6.70 -8.07 -23.55
CA THR A 273 -7.36 -8.79 -24.64
C THR A 273 -7.61 -10.24 -24.31
N GLU A 274 -6.69 -10.88 -23.59
CA GLU A 274 -6.80 -12.28 -23.23
C GLU A 274 -6.17 -12.54 -21.86
N LYS A 275 -6.77 -13.47 -21.11
CA LYS A 275 -6.20 -14.04 -19.89
C LYS A 275 -6.32 -15.56 -19.95
N ILE A 276 -5.22 -16.25 -19.68
CA ILE A 276 -5.16 -17.71 -19.65
C ILE A 276 -4.72 -18.10 -18.25
N GLY A 277 -5.56 -18.90 -17.58
CA GLY A 277 -5.25 -19.43 -16.25
C GLY A 277 -4.02 -20.36 -16.31
N GLY A 278 -3.18 -20.28 -15.29
CA GLY A 278 -2.10 -21.24 -15.04
C GLY A 278 -2.69 -22.63 -14.80
N ALA A 279 -1.97 -23.65 -15.27
CA ALA A 279 -2.33 -25.06 -15.12
C ALA A 279 -2.16 -25.55 -13.66
#